data_AF-H3RFS1-F1
#
_entry.id   AF-H3RFS1-F1
#
_cell.length_a   1.000
_cell.length_b   1.000
_cell.length_c   1.000
_cell.angle_alpha   90.00
_cell.angle_beta   90.00
_cell.angle_gamma   90.00
#
_symmetry.space_group_name_H-M   'P 1'
#
loop_
_entity.id
_entity.type
_entity.pdbx_description
1 polymer ?
#
loop_
_entity_poly.entity_id
_entity_poly.type
_entity_poly.pdbx_seq_one_letter_code
_entity_poly.pdbx_strand_id
1 'polypeptide(L)'
;MDTSYPDENARLRALLQEQQTTIRKMAEYNRLLSQRVAAYASEINRLKALVAKLQRMQFGKSSEKLREKTARQVREAEERISALQEEMAEVLGEQHDPALPQPLRQSSARKPLPASLPRETLTLSPAETT
;
A
#
# COMPACT_ATOMS: atom_id res chain seq x y z
N MET A 1 -12.72 -35.05 30.31
CA MET A 1 -11.33 -34.59 30.37
C MET A 1 -11.38 -33.11 30.69
N ASP A 2 -11.45 -32.79 31.98
CA ASP A 2 -11.62 -31.42 32.44
C ASP A 2 -10.27 -30.71 32.34
N THR A 3 -10.08 -29.92 31.29
CA THR A 3 -8.96 -28.97 31.26
C THR A 3 -9.21 -27.97 32.37
N SER A 4 -8.38 -28.01 33.41
CA SER A 4 -8.46 -27.10 34.56
C SER A 4 -8.43 -25.66 34.05
N TYR A 5 -9.38 -24.82 34.46
CA TYR A 5 -9.48 -23.41 34.02
C TYR A 5 -8.13 -22.63 34.07
N PRO A 6 -7.25 -22.84 35.08
CA PRO A 6 -5.91 -22.25 35.09
C PRO A 6 -5.01 -22.67 33.92
N ASP A 7 -5.07 -23.94 33.49
CA ASP A 7 -4.24 -24.48 32.40
C ASP A 7 -4.66 -23.89 31.05
N GLU A 8 -5.97 -23.75 30.82
CA GLU A 8 -6.50 -23.08 29.63
C GLU A 8 -6.14 -21.59 29.61
N ASN A 9 -6.18 -20.90 30.75
CA ASN A 9 -5.75 -19.50 30.84
C ASN A 9 -4.25 -19.35 30.54
N ALA A 10 -3.41 -20.27 31.04
CA ALA A 10 -1.98 -20.29 30.75
C ALA A 10 -1.73 -20.51 29.24
N ARG A 11 -2.46 -21.43 28.61
CA ARG A 11 -2.38 -21.68 27.16
C ARG A 11 -2.75 -20.44 26.35
N LEU A 12 -3.85 -19.77 26.69
CA LEU A 12 -4.30 -18.56 25.99
C LEU A 12 -3.30 -17.40 26.13
N ARG A 13 -2.69 -17.24 27.30
CA ARG A 13 -1.63 -16.24 27.52
C ARG A 13 -0.39 -16.54 26.69
N ALA A 14 0.02 -17.82 26.61
CA ALA A 14 1.14 -18.22 25.78
C ALA A 14 0.88 -17.91 24.29
N LEU A 15 -0.33 -18.22 23.79
CA LEU A 15 -0.73 -17.89 22.43
C LEU A 15 -0.75 -16.38 22.17
N LEU A 16 -1.27 -15.59 23.12
CA LEU A 16 -1.26 -14.13 23.02
C LEU A 16 0.16 -13.57 22.99
N GLN A 17 1.06 -14.11 23.83
CA GLN A 17 2.46 -13.71 23.84
C GLN A 17 3.14 -14.04 22.51
N GLU A 18 2.90 -15.23 21.96
CA GLU A 18 3.39 -15.62 20.64
C GLU A 18 2.91 -14.63 19.56
N GLN A 19 1.61 -14.31 19.52
CA GLN A 19 1.09 -13.31 18.59
C GLN A 19 1.75 -11.94 18.75
N GLN A 20 1.93 -11.47 19.99
CA GLN A 20 2.60 -10.19 20.24
C GLN A 20 4.05 -10.21 19.75
N THR A 21 4.76 -11.34 19.90
CA THR A 21 6.12 -11.46 19.36
C THR A 21 6.15 -11.41 17.84
N THR A 22 5.20 -12.05 17.17
CA THR A 22 5.05 -12.00 15.71
C THR A 22 4.77 -10.59 15.23
N ILE A 23 3.82 -9.87 15.87
CA ILE A 23 3.51 -8.48 15.55
C ILE A 23 4.74 -7.59 15.69
N ARG A 24 5.53 -7.75 16.77
CA ARG A 24 6.77 -6.98 16.97
C ARG A 24 7.78 -7.26 15.85
N LYS A 25 7.98 -8.52 15.45
CA LYS A 25 8.87 -8.88 14.34
C LYS A 25 8.42 -8.25 13.02
N MET A 26 7.12 -8.29 12.72
CA MET A 26 6.56 -7.65 11.53
C MET A 26 6.72 -6.13 11.56
N ALA A 27 6.53 -5.49 12.72
CA ALA A 27 6.72 -4.05 12.88
C ALA A 27 8.16 -3.63 12.63
N GLU A 28 9.14 -4.37 13.16
CA GLU A 28 10.57 -4.12 12.88
C GLU A 28 10.90 -4.33 11.40
N TYR A 29 10.39 -5.39 10.78
CA TYR A 29 10.56 -5.62 9.34
C TYR A 29 9.98 -4.46 8.51
N ASN A 30 8.75 -4.05 8.79
CA ASN A 30 8.11 -2.93 8.10
C ASN A 30 8.87 -1.62 8.29
N ARG A 31 9.44 -1.39 9.48
CA ARG A 31 10.29 -0.23 9.76
C ARG A 31 11.54 -0.23 8.89
N LEU A 32 12.26 -1.35 8.83
CA LEU A 32 13.46 -1.49 8.00
C LEU A 32 13.15 -1.34 6.51
N LEU A 33 12.06 -1.96 6.06
CA LEU A 33 11.60 -1.84 4.69
C LEU A 33 11.24 -0.40 4.33
N SER A 34 10.52 0.30 5.22
CA SER A 34 10.18 1.72 5.04
C SER A 34 11.42 2.60 4.93
N GLN A 35 12.46 2.33 5.73
CA GLN A 35 13.74 3.04 5.62
C GLN A 35 14.43 2.80 4.28
N ARG A 36 14.42 1.54 3.80
CA ARG A 36 14.98 1.19 2.48
C ARG A 36 14.24 1.88 1.34
N VAL A 37 12.91 1.89 1.37
CA VAL A 37 12.07 2.61 0.40
C VAL A 37 12.35 4.11 0.42
N ALA A 38 12.48 4.72 1.60
CA ALA A 38 12.81 6.13 1.74
C ALA A 38 14.20 6.45 1.15
N ALA A 39 15.18 5.58 1.34
CA ALA A 39 16.50 5.71 0.75
C ALA A 39 16.43 5.70 -0.79
N TYR A 40 15.74 4.73 -1.38
CA TYR A 40 15.52 4.67 -2.83
C TYR A 40 14.84 5.93 -3.37
N ALA A 41 13.75 6.36 -2.74
CA ALA A 41 13.03 7.57 -3.13
C ALA A 41 13.93 8.82 -3.08
N SER A 42 14.78 8.93 -2.07
CA SER A 42 15.72 10.06 -1.94
C SER A 42 16.75 10.11 -3.06
N GLU A 43 17.33 8.97 -3.45
CA GLU A 43 18.33 8.93 -4.52
C GLU A 43 17.70 9.15 -5.89
N ILE A 44 16.52 8.57 -6.15
CA ILE A 44 15.75 8.84 -7.37
C ILE A 44 15.46 10.35 -7.49
N ASN A 45 15.04 11.00 -6.40
CA ASN A 45 14.79 12.44 -6.40
C ASN A 45 16.06 13.25 -6.68
N ARG A 46 17.19 12.86 -6.09
CA ARG A 46 18.49 13.48 -6.34
C ARG A 46 18.90 13.38 -7.81
N LEU A 47 18.74 12.20 -8.41
CA LEU A 47 19.06 11.96 -9.82
C LEU A 47 18.13 12.73 -10.75
N LYS A 48 16.82 12.77 -10.47
CA LYS A 48 15.86 13.60 -11.24
C LYS A 48 16.23 15.08 -11.20
N ALA A 49 16.64 15.58 -10.04
CA ALA A 49 17.11 16.97 -9.92
C ALA A 49 18.40 17.21 -10.73
N LEU A 50 19.33 16.24 -10.74
CA LEU A 50 20.54 16.29 -11.57
C LEU A 50 20.21 16.32 -13.07
N VAL A 51 19.30 15.45 -13.53
CA VAL A 51 18.83 15.43 -14.92
C VAL A 51 18.26 16.78 -15.32
N ALA A 52 17.35 17.34 -14.52
CA ALA A 52 16.76 18.65 -14.78
C ALA A 52 17.82 19.76 -14.83
N LYS A 53 18.84 19.71 -13.95
CA LYS A 53 19.97 20.65 -13.97
C LYS A 53 20.77 20.52 -15.26
N LEU A 54 21.14 19.31 -15.67
CA LEU A 54 21.92 19.06 -16.88
C LEU A 54 21.16 19.49 -18.14
N GLN A 55 19.86 19.23 -18.21
CA GLN A 55 18.99 19.65 -19.32
C GLN A 55 18.95 21.18 -19.45
N ARG A 56 18.87 21.92 -18.33
CA ARG A 56 18.94 23.40 -18.34
C ARG A 56 20.28 23.93 -18.84
N MET A 57 21.35 23.17 -18.68
CA MET A 57 22.70 23.54 -19.12
C MET A 57 22.95 23.28 -20.63
N GLN A 58 21.98 22.75 -21.39
CA GLN A 58 22.16 22.40 -22.82
C GLN A 58 21.89 23.54 -23.82
N PHE A 59 21.80 24.79 -23.36
CA PHE A 59 21.56 25.96 -24.22
C PHE A 59 22.79 26.88 -24.31
N GLY A 60 23.10 27.36 -25.52
CA GLY A 60 24.15 28.35 -25.81
C GLY A 60 25.40 27.82 -26.55
N LYS A 61 26.22 28.74 -27.10
CA LYS A 61 27.41 28.40 -27.91
C LYS A 61 28.48 27.62 -27.14
N SER A 62 28.66 27.89 -25.84
CA SER A 62 29.56 27.12 -24.96
C SER A 62 28.98 25.75 -24.61
N SER A 63 27.65 25.64 -24.59
CA SER A 63 26.93 24.40 -24.33
C SER A 63 27.04 23.41 -25.48
N GLU A 64 27.16 23.88 -26.73
CA GLU A 64 27.25 23.00 -27.90
C GLU A 64 28.47 22.06 -27.80
N LYS A 65 29.60 22.58 -27.32
CA LYS A 65 30.82 21.79 -27.04
C LYS A 65 30.65 20.77 -25.92
N LEU A 66 29.73 21.02 -24.97
CA LEU A 66 29.47 20.17 -23.81
C LEU A 66 28.19 19.33 -23.93
N ARG A 67 27.44 19.49 -25.03
CA ARG A 67 26.11 18.92 -25.20
C ARG A 67 26.15 17.40 -25.23
N GLU A 68 27.13 16.81 -25.93
CA GLU A 68 27.29 15.36 -25.94
C GLU A 68 27.60 14.80 -24.54
N LYS A 69 28.48 15.46 -23.78
CA LYS A 69 28.85 15.03 -22.43
C LYS A 69 27.65 15.10 -21.49
N THR A 70 26.92 16.21 -21.51
CA THR A 70 25.72 16.40 -20.68
C THR A 70 24.60 15.43 -21.09
N ALA A 71 24.43 15.15 -22.38
CA ALA A 71 23.49 14.14 -22.87
C ALA A 71 23.86 12.72 -22.39
N ARG A 72 25.15 12.35 -22.39
CA ARG A 72 25.60 11.08 -21.82
C ARG A 72 25.29 10.98 -20.32
N GLN A 73 25.55 12.03 -19.56
CA GLN A 73 25.25 12.07 -18.13
C GLN A 73 23.75 12.02 -17.83
N VAL A 74 22.91 12.62 -18.68
CA VAL A 74 21.45 12.51 -18.57
C VAL A 74 21.03 11.05 -18.77
N ARG A 75 21.51 10.38 -19.83
CA ARG A 75 21.20 8.96 -20.08
C ARG A 75 21.63 8.06 -18.93
N GLU A 76 22.85 8.23 -18.44
CA GLU A 76 23.38 7.46 -17.29
C GLU A 76 22.51 7.65 -16.03
N ALA A 77 22.09 8.89 -15.75
CA ALA A 77 21.21 9.17 -14.62
C ALA A 77 19.80 8.57 -14.80
N GLU A 78 19.24 8.59 -16.01
CA GLU A 78 17.95 7.99 -16.35
C GLU A 78 17.97 6.46 -16.26
N GLU A 79 19.05 5.83 -16.73
CA GLU A 79 19.29 4.39 -16.57
C GLU A 79 19.39 4.02 -15.09
N ARG A 80 20.12 4.80 -14.29
CA ARG A 80 20.22 4.55 -12.85
C ARG A 80 18.88 4.75 -12.13
N ILE A 81 18.08 5.75 -12.51
CA ILE A 81 16.71 5.91 -11.98
C ILE A 81 15.88 4.66 -12.28
N SER A 82 15.93 4.16 -13.51
CA SER A 82 15.16 2.98 -13.93
C SER A 82 15.57 1.74 -13.14
N ALA A 83 16.87 1.50 -12.98
CA ALA A 83 17.40 0.40 -12.17
C ALA A 83 16.95 0.50 -10.70
N LEU A 84 17.02 1.68 -10.07
CA LEU A 84 16.56 1.87 -8.69
C LEU A 84 15.05 1.66 -8.53
N GLN A 85 14.25 2.00 -9.55
CA GLN A 85 12.81 1.74 -9.55
C GLN A 85 12.49 0.26 -9.65
N GLU A 86 13.25 -0.49 -10.46
CA GLU A 86 13.13 -1.94 -10.57
C GLU A 86 13.56 -2.64 -9.28
N GLU A 87 14.73 -2.29 -8.73
CA GLU A 87 15.19 -2.78 -7.42
C GLU A 87 14.14 -2.51 -6.32
N MET A 88 13.55 -1.31 -6.31
CA MET A 88 12.50 -0.96 -5.34
C MET A 88 11.21 -1.77 -5.56
N ALA A 89 10.82 -2.03 -6.81
CA ALA A 89 9.66 -2.83 -7.16
C ALA A 89 9.84 -4.30 -6.78
N GLU A 90 11.03 -4.86 -6.96
CA GLU A 90 11.37 -6.22 -6.51
C GLU A 90 11.28 -6.33 -4.99
N VAL A 91 11.86 -5.37 -4.27
CA VAL A 91 11.84 -5.30 -2.80
C VAL A 91 10.44 -5.17 -2.21
N LEU A 92 9.54 -4.47 -2.91
CA LEU A 92 8.13 -4.35 -2.52
C LEU A 92 7.29 -5.55 -3.00
N GLY A 93 7.62 -6.12 -4.16
CA GLY A 93 6.91 -7.24 -4.77
C GLY A 93 7.11 -8.57 -4.04
N GLU A 94 8.19 -8.72 -3.27
CA GLU A 94 8.37 -9.85 -2.36
C GLU A 94 7.44 -9.81 -1.13
N GLN A 95 6.64 -8.75 -0.94
CA GLN A 95 5.58 -8.77 0.07
C GLN A 95 4.48 -9.75 -0.36
N HIS A 96 4.59 -10.99 0.14
CA HIS A 96 3.47 -11.91 0.14
C HIS A 96 2.41 -11.32 1.07
N ASP A 97 1.40 -10.66 0.49
CA ASP A 97 0.18 -10.38 1.23
C ASP A 97 -0.29 -11.72 1.81
N PRO A 98 -0.35 -11.86 3.16
CA PRO A 98 -0.85 -13.10 3.72
C PRO A 98 -2.22 -13.32 3.12
N ALA A 99 -2.44 -14.50 2.52
CA ALA A 99 -3.70 -14.85 1.89
C ALA A 99 -4.82 -14.59 2.89
N LEU A 100 -5.47 -13.42 2.76
CA LEU A 100 -6.54 -13.04 3.65
C LEU A 100 -7.61 -14.09 3.45
N PRO A 101 -8.14 -14.72 4.52
CA PRO A 101 -9.24 -15.65 4.37
C PRO A 101 -10.31 -14.95 3.56
N GLN A 102 -10.74 -15.60 2.48
CA GLN A 102 -11.70 -15.06 1.53
C GLN A 102 -12.82 -14.40 2.35
N PRO A 103 -13.10 -13.09 2.18
CA PRO A 103 -14.09 -12.41 3.00
C PRO A 103 -15.35 -13.25 2.91
N LEU A 104 -15.83 -13.73 4.07
CA LEU A 104 -17.12 -14.39 4.18
C LEU A 104 -18.09 -13.43 3.51
N ARG A 105 -18.47 -13.69 2.25
CA ARG A 105 -19.47 -12.90 1.56
C ARG A 105 -20.73 -13.17 2.35
N GLN A 106 -20.97 -12.35 3.37
CA GLN A 106 -22.28 -12.15 3.94
C GLN A 106 -23.06 -11.58 2.77
N SER A 107 -23.70 -12.48 2.02
CA SER A 107 -24.65 -12.10 1.00
C SER A 107 -25.66 -11.21 1.73
N SER A 108 -25.56 -9.91 1.52
CA SER A 108 -26.49 -8.93 2.06
C SER A 108 -27.83 -9.00 1.33
N ALA A 109 -28.15 -10.15 0.73
CA ALA A 109 -29.47 -10.47 0.22
C ALA A 109 -30.38 -10.70 1.44
N ARG A 110 -30.76 -9.60 2.08
CA ARG A 110 -31.90 -9.58 2.99
C ARG A 110 -33.07 -10.14 2.20
N LYS A 111 -33.57 -11.30 2.61
CA LYS A 111 -34.76 -11.90 2.01
C LYS A 111 -35.90 -10.87 2.11
N PRO A 112 -36.69 -10.64 1.05
CA PRO A 112 -37.81 -9.72 1.12
C PRO A 112 -38.76 -10.14 2.25
N LEU A 113 -39.40 -9.17 2.91
CA LEU A 113 -40.35 -9.48 3.97
C LEU A 113 -41.46 -10.40 3.43
N PRO A 114 -41.79 -11.49 4.16
CA PRO A 114 -42.77 -12.47 3.71
C PRO A 114 -44.15 -11.83 3.48
N ALA A 115 -44.86 -12.32 2.46
CA ALA A 115 -46.17 -11.82 2.05
C ALA A 115 -47.29 -12.13 3.06
N SER A 116 -47.04 -13.04 4.01
CA SER A 116 -47.98 -13.38 5.09
C SER A 116 -48.02 -12.36 6.22
N LEU A 117 -47.06 -11.43 6.28
CA LEU A 117 -47.07 -10.39 7.30
C LEU A 117 -48.13 -9.33 6.95
N PRO A 118 -48.93 -8.87 7.93
CA PRO A 118 -49.88 -7.80 7.71
C PRO A 118 -49.14 -6.53 7.28
N ARG A 119 -49.60 -5.91 6.18
CA ARG A 119 -49.03 -4.67 5.63
C ARG A 119 -50.09 -3.58 5.69
N GLU A 120 -49.71 -2.42 6.22
CA GLU A 120 -50.54 -1.22 6.18
C GLU A 120 -50.13 -0.38 4.97
N THR A 121 -51.11 0.02 4.15
CA THR A 121 -50.88 0.86 2.96
C THR A 121 -51.56 2.20 3.18
N LEU A 122 -50.78 3.26 3.33
CA LEU A 122 -51.28 4.64 3.44
C LEU A 122 -51.14 5.31 2.08
N THR A 123 -52.26 5.77 1.52
CA THR A 123 -52.29 6.55 0.29
C THR A 123 -52.46 8.02 0.65
N LEU A 124 -51.53 8.87 0.19
CA LEU A 124 -51.59 10.32 0.39
C LEU A 124 -52.08 10.95 -0.91
N SER A 125 -53.15 11.75 -0.83
CA SER A 125 -53.57 12.59 -1.95
C SER A 125 -52.66 13.82 -2.06
N PRO A 126 -52.42 14.33 -3.28
CA PRO A 126 -51.71 15.58 -3.47
C PRO A 126 -52.42 16.72 -2.73
N ALA A 127 -51.66 17.60 -2.09
CA ALA A 127 -52.21 18.83 -1.53
C ALA A 127 -52.68 19.74 -2.68
N GLU A 128 -53.91 20.23 -2.61
CA GLU A 128 -54.40 21.22 -3.56
C GLU A 128 -53.66 22.55 -3.33
N THR A 129 -52.85 22.95 -4.31
CA THR A 129 -52.18 24.25 -4.32
C THR A 129 -53.21 25.33 -4.63
N THR A 130 -53.49 26.22 -3.68
CA THR A 130 -54.25 27.47 -3.88
C THR A 130 -53.33 28.64 -4.13
#